data_AF-A0A537F9F0-F1
#
_entry.id   AF-A0A537F9F0-F1
#
_cell.length_a   1.000
_cell.length_b   1.000
_cell.length_c   1.000
_cell.angle_alpha   90.00
_cell.angle_beta   90.00
_cell.angle_gamma   90.00
#
_symmetry.space_group_name_H-M   'P 1'
#
loop_
_entity.id
_entity.type
_entity.pdbx_description
1 polymer ?
#
loop_
_entity_poly.entity_id
_entity_poly.type
_entity_poly.pdbx_seq_one_letter_code
_entity_poly.pdbx_strand_id
1 'polypeptide(L)' 'MYYWTETRASSKGLTTPITDVAKKQLAQRHRLFYKICRTCGSRNSSNAYRCRRCRGDNLRWKKRELGAK' A
#
# COMPACT_ATOMS: atom_id res chain seq x y z
N MET A 1 12.97 12.61 43.65
CA MET A 1 13.43 11.57 42.70
C MET A 1 12.51 11.63 41.50
N TYR A 2 13.10 11.87 40.33
CA TYR A 2 12.44 12.43 39.15
C TYR A 2 11.37 11.52 38.55
N TYR A 3 10.21 12.12 38.31
CA TYR A 3 9.11 11.61 37.51
C TYR A 3 9.52 11.44 36.05
N TRP A 4 9.23 10.28 35.47
CA TRP A 4 8.93 10.13 34.04
C TRP A 4 7.94 8.98 33.86
N THR A 5 6.66 9.27 34.04
CA THR A 5 5.59 8.45 33.44
C THR A 5 5.55 8.83 31.97
N GLU A 6 6.10 7.99 31.11
CA GLU A 6 5.94 8.14 29.66
C GLU A 6 4.45 8.02 29.33
N THR A 7 3.82 9.18 29.10
CA THR A 7 2.48 9.29 28.56
C THR A 7 2.52 8.72 27.16
N ARG A 8 2.02 7.48 27.01
CA ARG A 8 1.77 6.83 25.74
C ARG A 8 0.70 7.64 24.98
N ALA A 9 1.14 8.68 24.27
CA ALA A 9 0.30 9.46 23.37
C ALA A 9 -0.18 8.54 22.25
N SER A 10 -1.37 7.97 22.44
CA SER A 10 -2.07 7.16 21.45
C SER A 10 -2.46 8.07 20.30
N SER A 11 -1.60 8.14 19.28
CA SER A 11 -1.81 8.82 18.01
C SER A 11 -2.83 8.07 17.15
N LYS A 12 -4.05 7.85 17.68
CA LYS A 12 -5.19 7.42 16.86
C LYS A 12 -5.55 8.59 15.94
N GLY A 13 -4.92 8.59 14.76
CA GLY A 13 -5.03 9.63 13.75
C GLY A 13 -6.48 9.84 13.31
N LEU A 14 -6.84 11.12 13.21
CA LEU A 14 -8.12 11.58 12.67
C LEU A 14 -8.38 10.94 11.30
N THR A 15 -9.61 10.49 11.09
CA THR A 15 -10.13 9.93 9.84
C THR A 15 -10.39 11.01 8.78
N THR A 16 -9.47 11.97 8.61
CA THR A 16 -9.59 12.95 7.53
C THR A 16 -9.04 12.37 6.23
N PRO A 17 -9.65 12.69 5.07
CA PRO A 17 -9.03 12.38 3.79
C PRO A 17 -7.62 12.99 3.81
N ILE A 18 -6.60 12.20 3.46
CA ILE A 18 -5.21 12.68 3.36
C ILE A 18 -5.26 13.96 2.52
N THR A 19 -5.08 15.15 3.08
CA THR A 19 -5.29 16.41 2.35
C THR A 19 -4.07 16.77 1.51
N ASP A 20 -2.89 16.54 2.07
CA ASP A 20 -1.60 16.78 1.46
C ASP A 20 -1.40 15.96 0.16
N VAL A 21 -1.05 16.65 -0.92
CA VAL A 21 -0.91 16.08 -2.25
C VAL A 21 0.24 15.07 -2.30
N ALA A 22 1.36 15.36 -1.62
CA ALA A 22 2.52 14.46 -1.60
C ALA A 22 2.19 13.13 -0.92
N LYS A 23 1.53 13.16 0.25
CA LYS A 23 1.05 11.97 0.95
C LYS A 23 -0.01 11.21 0.16
N LYS A 24 -0.91 11.90 -0.56
CA LYS A 24 -1.88 11.25 -1.47
C LYS A 24 -1.16 10.46 -2.57
N GLN A 25 -0.19 11.09 -3.26
CA GLN A 25 0.57 10.44 -4.33
C GLN A 25 1.37 9.25 -3.81
N LEU A 26 1.99 9.38 -2.64
CA LEU A 26 2.70 8.29 -1.98
C LEU A 26 1.76 7.12 -1.69
N ALA A 27 0.60 7.41 -1.09
CA ALA A 27 -0.42 6.39 -0.82
C ALA A 27 -0.93 5.72 -2.10
N GLN A 28 -1.15 6.48 -3.18
CA GLN A 28 -1.55 5.94 -4.48
C GLN A 28 -0.47 5.01 -5.05
N ARG A 29 0.81 5.40 -4.98
CA ARG A 29 1.96 4.57 -5.41
C ARG A 29 1.95 3.22 -4.72
N HIS A 30 1.88 3.20 -3.39
CA HIS A 30 1.87 1.95 -2.62
C HIS A 30 0.62 1.08 -2.84
N ARG A 31 -0.54 1.69 -3.12
CA ARG A 31 -1.83 0.96 -3.25
C ARG A 31 -2.14 0.46 -4.65
N LEU A 32 -1.57 1.07 -5.69
CA LEU A 32 -1.95 0.79 -7.08
C LEU A 32 -0.79 0.27 -7.94
N PHE A 33 0.47 0.57 -7.61
CA PHE A 33 1.61 0.26 -8.49
C PHE A 33 2.27 -1.07 -8.12
N TYR A 34 1.50 -2.14 -8.22
CA TYR A 34 2.00 -3.51 -8.10
C TYR A 34 1.33 -4.43 -9.11
N LYS A 35 1.99 -5.56 -9.39
CA LYS A 35 1.43 -6.63 -10.21
C LYS A 35 0.74 -7.67 -9.33
N ILE A 36 -0.34 -8.24 -9.81
CA ILE A 36 -1.07 -9.35 -9.21
C ILE A 36 -0.91 -10.57 -10.11
N CYS A 37 -0.56 -11.71 -9.55
CA CYS A 37 -0.55 -12.95 -10.31
C CYS A 37 -1.98 -13.42 -10.62
N ARG A 38 -2.27 -13.79 -11.88
CA ARG A 38 -3.60 -14.28 -12.27
C ARG A 38 -3.91 -15.67 -11.73
N THR A 39 -2.89 -16.48 -11.44
CA THR A 39 -3.08 -17.86 -10.94
C THR A 39 -3.20 -17.91 -9.43
N CYS A 40 -2.28 -17.29 -8.68
CA CYS A 40 -2.26 -17.36 -7.21
C CYS A 40 -2.69 -16.09 -6.48
N GLY A 41 -2.99 -14.99 -7.19
CA GLY A 41 -3.43 -13.73 -6.57
C GLY A 41 -2.36 -12.96 -5.79
N SER A 42 -1.11 -13.44 -5.72
CA SER A 42 -0.07 -12.77 -4.94
C SER A 42 0.30 -11.39 -5.51
N ARG A 43 0.56 -10.43 -4.60
CA ARG A 43 1.11 -9.11 -4.94
C ARG A 43 2.62 -9.21 -5.17
N ASN A 44 3.07 -8.72 -6.32
CA ASN A 44 4.44 -8.71 -6.78
C ASN A 44 4.89 -7.28 -7.09
N SER A 45 6.20 -7.03 -7.08
CA SER A 45 6.78 -5.72 -7.43
C SER A 45 6.34 -5.27 -8.82
N SER A 46 6.33 -3.95 -9.05
CA SER A 46 6.08 -3.34 -10.36
C SER A 46 7.04 -3.86 -11.44
N ASN A 47 8.29 -4.14 -11.06
CA ASN A 47 9.34 -4.60 -11.98
C ASN A 47 9.43 -6.13 -12.03
N ALA A 48 8.53 -6.86 -11.35
CA ALA A 48 8.58 -8.32 -11.35
C ALA A 48 8.25 -8.90 -12.72
N TYR A 49 9.09 -9.83 -13.19
CA TYR A 49 8.84 -10.67 -14.37
C TYR A 49 8.14 -11.99 -13.99
N ARG A 50 8.43 -12.55 -12.81
CA ARG A 50 7.81 -13.77 -12.28
C ARG A 50 7.15 -13.56 -10.94
N CYS A 51 6.14 -14.36 -10.66
CA CYS A 51 5.42 -14.37 -9.41
C CYS A 51 6.28 -15.00 -8.29
N ARG A 52 6.47 -14.30 -7.18
CA ARG A 52 7.26 -14.79 -6.03
C ARG A 52 6.73 -16.05 -5.35
N ARG A 53 5.44 -16.36 -5.54
CA ARG A 53 4.77 -17.54 -4.92
C ARG A 53 4.73 -18.74 -5.85
N CYS A 54 4.03 -18.66 -6.98
CA CYS A 54 3.88 -19.77 -7.93
C CYS A 54 4.96 -19.85 -9.01
N ARG A 55 5.89 -18.88 -9.08
CA ARG A 55 6.97 -18.79 -10.09
C ARG A 55 6.53 -18.66 -11.56
N GLY A 56 5.23 -18.62 -11.83
CA GLY A 56 4.67 -18.30 -13.15
C GLY A 56 4.88 -16.84 -13.56
N ASP A 57 4.77 -16.58 -14.86
CA ASP A 57 4.95 -15.29 -15.54
C ASP A 57 3.63 -14.54 -15.78
N ASN A 58 2.49 -15.20 -15.57
CA ASN A 58 1.15 -14.64 -15.79
C ASN A 58 0.74 -13.61 -14.70
N LEU A 59 1.36 -12.44 -14.78
CA LEU A 59 1.18 -11.27 -13.93
C LEU A 59 0.33 -10.23 -14.65
N ARG A 60 -0.60 -9.61 -13.93
CA ARG A 60 -1.36 -8.44 -14.40
C ARG A 60 -1.10 -7.23 -13.53
N TRP A 61 -1.26 -6.04 -14.07
CA TRP A 61 -1.28 -4.83 -13.24
C TRP A 61 -2.58 -4.73 -12.43
N LYS A 62 -2.50 -4.08 -11.25
CA LYS A 62 -3.70 -3.63 -10.54
C LYS A 62 -4.39 -2.52 -11.34
N LYS A 63 -5.72 -2.51 -11.34
CA LYS A 63 -6.50 -1.44 -11.98
C LYS A 63 -6.19 -0.11 -11.30
N ARG A 64 -5.82 0.89 -12.10
CA ARG A 64 -5.35 2.21 -11.63
C ARG A 64 -6.43 3.28 -11.61
N GLU A 65 -7.51 3.06 -12.35
CA GLU A 65 -8.69 3.92 -12.28
C GLU A 65 -9.23 3.89 -10.85
N LEU A 66 -9.24 5.05 -10.21
CA LEU A 66 -10.06 5.28 -9.02
C LEU A 66 -11.49 5.08 -9.51
N GLY A 67 -12.14 3.99 -9.10
CA GLY A 67 -13.59 3.92 -9.24
C GLY A 67 -14.13 5.12 -8.49
N ALA A 68 -14.66 6.12 -9.21
CA ALA A 68 -15.41 7.20 -8.60
C ALA A 68 -16.47 6.51 -7.74
N LYS A 69 -16.40 6.75 -6.44
CA LYS A 69 -17.33 6.21 -5.46
C LYS A 69 -18.15 7.38 -4.94
#